data_AF-E3NP82-F1
#
_entry.id   AF-E3NP82-F1
#
_cell.length_a   1.000
_cell.length_b   1.000
_cell.length_c   1.000
_cell.angle_alpha   90.00
_cell.angle_beta   90.00
_cell.angle_gamma   90.00
#
_symmetry.space_group_name_H-M   'P 1'
#
loop_
_entity.id
_entity.type
_entity.pdbx_description
1 polymer ?
#
loop_
_entity_poly.entity_id
_entity_poly.type
_entity_poly.pdbx_seq_one_letter_code
_entity_poly.pdbx_strand_id
1 'polypeptide(L)'
;MSTDNGSPVVIDNGTSTIKAGFAGNDFPPLVFPSNVGESGLVGSKAFKKRFQVGLTHPIKNGIISDWNSMEIIWDHVFTELNADSKTIPSFSRSLH
;
A
#
# COMPACT_ATOMS: atom_id res chain seq x y z
N MET A 1 18.37 -2.97 -16.09
CA MET A 1 17.07 -3.04 -15.38
C MET A 1 16.40 -1.71 -15.66
N SER A 2 15.45 -1.69 -16.59
CA SER A 2 14.79 -0.47 -17.03
C SER A 2 14.08 0.20 -15.85
N THR A 3 14.59 1.36 -15.44
CA THR A 3 13.83 2.29 -14.60
C THR A 3 12.64 2.76 -15.45
N ASP A 4 11.46 2.32 -15.06
CA ASP A 4 10.20 2.52 -15.77
C ASP A 4 9.69 3.96 -15.58
N ASN A 5 10.46 4.92 -16.13
CA ASN A 5 10.35 6.38 -15.94
C ASN A 5 9.10 7.02 -16.57
N GLY A 6 7.92 6.43 -16.35
CA GLY A 6 6.66 6.97 -16.84
C GLY A 6 5.46 6.03 -16.72
N SER A 7 5.67 4.75 -16.38
CA SER A 7 4.55 3.82 -16.23
C SER A 7 3.76 4.12 -14.95
N PRO A 8 2.42 4.17 -15.02
CA PRO A 8 1.58 4.38 -13.85
C PRO A 8 1.78 3.33 -12.77
N VAL A 9 1.66 3.73 -11.50
CA VAL A 9 1.53 2.78 -10.39
C VAL A 9 0.06 2.40 -10.24
N VAL A 10 -0.21 1.09 -10.23
CA VAL A 10 -1.54 0.53 -9.93
C VAL A 10 -1.52 0.04 -8.49
N ILE A 11 -2.51 0.48 -7.71
CA ILE A 11 -2.69 0.06 -6.31
C ILE A 11 -4.11 -0.53 -6.13
N ASP A 12 -4.16 -1.80 -5.78
CA ASP A 12 -5.37 -2.49 -5.34
C ASP A 12 -5.47 -2.43 -3.81
N ASN A 13 -6.46 -1.66 -3.32
CA ASN A 13 -6.68 -1.41 -1.91
C ASN A 13 -7.69 -2.42 -1.35
N GLY A 14 -7.25 -3.65 -1.14
CA GLY A 14 -8.07 -4.70 -0.53
C GLY A 14 -8.17 -4.55 0.99
N THR A 15 -9.30 -5.01 1.56
CA THR A 15 -9.54 -4.99 3.02
C THR A 15 -8.43 -5.70 3.80
N SER A 16 -7.96 -6.84 3.30
CA SER A 16 -6.92 -7.64 3.99
C SER A 16 -5.53 -7.40 3.44
N THR A 17 -5.39 -7.06 2.16
CA THR A 17 -4.10 -6.96 1.48
C THR A 17 -4.06 -5.78 0.52
N ILE A 18 -2.94 -5.07 0.52
CA ILE A 18 -2.55 -4.14 -0.53
C ILE A 18 -1.74 -4.89 -1.56
N LYS A 19 -2.02 -4.66 -2.83
CA LYS A 19 -1.21 -5.13 -3.96
C LYS A 19 -0.85 -3.93 -4.83
N ALA A 20 0.42 -3.81 -5.19
CA ALA A 20 0.88 -2.68 -5.99
C ALA A 20 2.01 -3.06 -6.95
N GLY A 21 2.10 -2.31 -8.05
CA GLY A 21 3.12 -2.46 -9.08
C GLY A 21 2.98 -1.42 -10.19
N PHE A 22 3.96 -1.38 -11.07
CA PHE A 22 3.89 -0.61 -12.31
C PHE A 22 2.96 -1.30 -13.32
N ALA A 23 2.19 -0.50 -14.06
CA ALA A 23 1.32 -0.97 -15.13
C ALA A 23 2.12 -1.72 -16.20
N GLY A 24 1.56 -2.81 -16.74
CA GLY A 24 2.23 -3.64 -17.75
C GLY A 24 3.05 -4.81 -17.19
N ASN A 25 3.27 -4.86 -15.86
CA ASN A 25 3.84 -6.04 -15.22
C ASN A 25 2.80 -7.16 -15.07
N ASP A 26 3.21 -8.40 -15.33
CA ASP A 26 2.33 -9.58 -15.22
C ASP A 26 1.88 -9.88 -13.78
N PHE A 27 2.70 -9.52 -12.79
CA PHE A 27 2.45 -9.77 -11.37
C PHE A 27 2.80 -8.56 -10.50
N PRO A 28 2.02 -8.27 -9.44
CA PRO A 28 2.35 -7.18 -8.52
C PRO A 28 3.60 -7.54 -7.70
N PRO A 29 4.70 -6.78 -7.82
CA PRO A 29 5.91 -7.05 -7.05
C PRO A 29 5.71 -6.78 -5.55
N LEU A 30 4.71 -5.99 -5.17
CA LEU A 30 4.44 -5.63 -3.79
C LEU A 30 3.07 -6.16 -3.35
N VAL A 31 3.07 -7.04 -2.36
CA VAL A 31 1.85 -7.57 -1.72
C VAL A 31 2.07 -7.65 -0.21
N PHE A 32 1.22 -6.97 0.57
CA PHE A 32 1.36 -6.95 2.04
C PHE A 32 0.00 -6.72 2.74
N PRO A 33 -0.13 -7.06 4.04
CA PRO A 33 -1.37 -6.81 4.80
C PRO A 33 -1.76 -5.34 4.88
N SER A 34 -3.05 -5.03 4.74
CA SER A 34 -3.60 -3.66 4.84
C SER A 34 -3.72 -3.19 6.30
N ASN A 35 -2.59 -3.15 7.03
CA ASN A 35 -2.54 -2.69 8.41
C ASN A 35 -1.39 -1.72 8.67
N VAL A 36 -1.60 -0.87 9.67
CA VAL A 36 -0.65 0.12 10.16
C VAL A 36 -0.51 -0.03 11.66
N GLY A 37 0.72 -0.06 12.16
CA GLY A 37 1.00 0.02 13.59
C GLY A 37 1.11 1.48 14.03
N GLU A 38 0.82 1.77 15.30
CA GLU A 38 0.93 3.13 15.88
C GLU A 38 2.28 3.82 15.64
N SER A 39 3.35 3.06 15.42
CA SER A 39 4.69 3.57 15.08
C SER A 39 4.90 3.90 13.59
N GLY A 40 3.86 3.87 12.77
CA GLY A 40 3.93 4.06 11.31
C GLY A 40 4.49 2.86 10.56
N LEU A 41 4.70 1.71 11.24
CA LEU A 41 5.05 0.46 10.56
C LEU A 41 3.86 -0.03 9.74
N VAL A 42 4.13 -0.57 8.56
CA VAL A 42 3.09 -1.05 7.64
C VAL A 42 3.22 -2.56 7.42
N GLY A 43 2.07 -3.24 7.23
CA GLY A 43 1.97 -4.62 6.78
C GLY A 43 2.66 -5.63 7.71
N SER A 44 3.44 -6.54 7.13
CA SER A 44 4.09 -7.63 7.86
C SER A 44 5.00 -7.13 8.99
N LYS A 45 5.61 -5.94 8.86
CA LYS A 45 6.45 -5.34 9.90
C LYS A 45 5.61 -4.93 11.11
N ALA A 46 4.44 -4.33 10.88
CA ALA A 46 3.49 -3.98 11.93
C ALA A 46 2.88 -5.23 12.59
N PHE A 47 2.43 -6.19 11.77
CA PHE A 47 1.78 -7.40 12.25
C PHE A 47 2.68 -8.27 13.15
N LYS A 48 3.98 -8.31 12.87
CA LYS A 48 4.97 -8.98 13.74
C LYS A 48 5.04 -8.37 15.14
N LYS A 49 4.71 -7.07 15.29
CA LYS A 49 4.73 -6.33 16.55
C LYS A 49 3.34 -6.09 17.13
N ARG A 50 2.28 -6.74 16.62
CA ARG A 50 0.87 -6.52 17.00
C ARG A 50 0.52 -6.66 18.49
N PHE A 51 1.37 -7.32 19.28
CA PHE A 51 1.20 -7.44 20.73
C PHE A 51 1.91 -6.33 21.51
N GLN A 52 2.72 -5.52 20.84
CA GLN A 52 3.52 -4.43 21.42
C GLN A 52 3.03 -3.05 20.97
N VAL A 53 2.42 -2.96 19.79
CA VAL A 53 1.87 -1.73 19.20
C VAL A 53 0.43 -1.96 18.79
N GLY A 54 -0.43 -0.95 18.96
CA GLY A 54 -1.79 -0.98 18.42
C GLY A 54 -1.77 -1.15 16.89
N LEU A 55 -2.67 -1.99 16.37
CA LEU A 55 -2.86 -2.18 14.93
C LEU A 55 -4.15 -1.51 14.46
N THR A 56 -4.03 -0.66 13.46
CA THR A 56 -5.14 -0.06 12.72
C THR A 56 -5.34 -0.78 11.39
N HIS A 57 -6.60 -1.04 11.05
CA HIS A 57 -7.04 -1.57 9.76
C HIS A 57 -7.86 -0.48 9.08
N PRO A 58 -7.25 0.31 8.16
CA PRO A 58 -7.91 1.49 7.61
C PRO A 58 -9.08 1.15 6.69
N ILE A 59 -9.07 -0.02 6.06
CA ILE A 59 -10.12 -0.47 5.16
C ILE A 59 -11.01 -1.47 5.91
N LYS A 60 -12.31 -1.18 5.99
CA LYS A 60 -13.32 -2.03 6.65
C LYS A 60 -14.42 -2.33 5.66
N ASN A 61 -14.63 -3.62 5.37
CA ASN A 61 -15.65 -4.09 4.42
C ASN A 61 -15.54 -3.38 3.04
N GLY A 62 -14.31 -3.22 2.53
CA GLY A 62 -14.05 -2.53 1.26
C GLY A 62 -14.11 -1.00 1.31
N ILE A 63 -14.41 -0.40 2.47
CA ILE A 63 -14.53 1.05 2.60
C ILE A 63 -13.36 1.59 3.42
N ILE A 64 -12.71 2.63 2.91
CA ILE A 64 -11.70 3.37 3.68
C ILE A 64 -12.40 4.10 4.83
N SER A 65 -12.06 3.71 6.05
CA SER A 65 -12.59 4.23 7.31
C SER A 65 -11.61 5.11 8.09
N ASP A 66 -10.31 5.06 7.74
CA ASP A 66 -9.25 5.90 8.29
C ASP A 66 -8.31 6.34 7.16
N TRP A 67 -8.43 7.60 6.75
CA TRP A 67 -7.65 8.19 5.66
C TRP A 67 -6.20 8.47 6.06
N ASN A 68 -5.93 8.82 7.32
CA ASN A 68 -4.58 9.09 7.79
C ASN A 68 -3.72 7.81 7.73
N SER A 69 -4.29 6.69 8.17
CA SER A 69 -3.64 5.38 8.06
C SER A 69 -3.48 4.94 6.59
N MET A 70 -4.39 5.32 5.68
CA MET A 70 -4.23 5.04 4.24
C MET A 70 -3.08 5.83 3.61
N GLU A 71 -2.88 7.10 4.00
CA GLU A 71 -1.75 7.90 3.51
C GLU A 71 -0.41 7.22 3.86
N ILE A 72 -0.28 6.71 5.08
CA ILE A 72 0.91 5.95 5.50
C ILE A 72 1.11 4.68 4.65
N ILE A 73 0.02 3.97 4.31
CA ILE A 73 0.07 2.80 3.43
C ILE A 73 0.53 3.19 2.02
N TRP A 74 0.01 4.28 1.46
CA TRP A 74 0.38 4.72 0.11
C TRP A 74 1.82 5.21 0.05
N ASP A 75 2.28 5.97 1.04
CA ASP A 75 3.69 6.37 1.15
C ASP A 75 4.62 5.16 1.22
N HIS A 76 4.20 4.12 1.95
CA HIS A 76 4.92 2.85 2.00
C HIS A 76 4.99 2.18 0.62
N VAL A 77 3.90 2.16 -0.15
CA VAL A 77 3.88 1.63 -1.52
C VAL A 77 4.88 2.35 -2.42
N PHE A 78 4.84 3.68 -2.48
CA PHE A 78 5.74 4.46 -3.33
C PHE A 78 7.21 4.27 -2.93
N THR A 79 7.47 4.22 -1.62
CA THR A 79 8.82 3.96 -1.09
C THR A 79 9.34 2.58 -1.51
N GLU A 80 8.56 1.52 -1.34
CA GLU A 80 8.98 0.14 -1.67
C GLU A 80 9.09 -0.09 -3.19
N LEU A 81 8.33 0.64 -4.01
CA LEU A 81 8.45 0.62 -5.47
C LEU A 81 9.56 1.53 -6.01
N ASN A 82 10.24 2.30 -5.14
CA ASN A 82 11.20 3.34 -5.51
C ASN A 82 10.62 4.29 -6.58
N ALA A 83 9.35 4.64 -6.40
CA ALA A 83 8.55 5.46 -7.30
C ALA A 83 8.35 6.84 -6.66
N ASP A 84 8.58 7.91 -7.43
CA ASP A 84 8.28 9.27 -6.97
C ASP A 84 6.79 9.55 -7.17
N SER A 85 6.07 9.66 -6.05
CA SER A 85 4.63 9.93 -6.02
C SER A 85 4.24 11.28 -6.65
N LYS A 86 5.20 12.20 -6.83
CA LYS A 86 4.97 13.51 -7.46
C LYS A 86 5.10 13.51 -8.97
N THR A 87 5.74 12.49 -9.56
CA THR A 87 6.03 12.44 -11.00
C THR A 87 5.30 11.31 -11.71
N ILE A 88 4.75 10.34 -10.97
CA ILE A 88 4.13 9.15 -11.54
C ILE A 88 2.60 9.19 -11.35
N PRO A 89 1.80 9.09 -12.43
CA PRO A 89 0.36 8.94 -12.31
C PRO A 89 0.01 7.67 -11.53
N SER A 90 -0.89 7.77 -10.56
CA SER A 90 -1.38 6.61 -9.80
C SER A 90 -2.87 6.38 -10.03
N PHE A 91 -3.24 5.11 -10.17
CA PHE A 91 -4.64 4.69 -10.25
C PHE A 91 -4.95 3.77 -9.07
N SER A 92 -5.90 4.19 -8.25
CA SER A 92 -6.37 3.46 -7.07
C SER A 92 -7.71 2.81 -7.39
N ARG A 93 -7.81 1.50 -7.21
CA ARG A 93 -9.08 0.76 -7.26
C ARG A 93 -9.31 0.10 -5.91
N SER A 94 -10.55 0.18 -5.42
CA SER A 94 -11.01 -0.62 -4.28
C SER A 94 -11.88 -1.74 -4.82
N LEU A 95 -11.49 -2.98 -4.56
CA LEU A 95 -12.30 -4.17 -4.80
C LEU A 95 -12.74 -4.71 -3.44
N HIS A 96 -14.06 -4.90 -3.31
CA HIS A 96 -14.73 -5.38 -2.10
C HIS A 96 -14.29 -6.79 -1.72
#